data_AF-A0A2E8EFY4-F1
#
_entry.id   AF-A0A2E8EFY4-F1
#
_cell.length_a   1.000
_cell.length_b   1.000
_cell.length_c   1.000
_cell.angle_alpha   90.00
_cell.angle_beta   90.00
_cell.angle_gamma   90.00
#
_symmetry.space_group_name_H-M   'P 1'
#
loop_
_entity.id
_entity.type
_entity.pdbx_description
1 polymer ?
#
loop_
_entity_poly.entity_id
_entity_poly.type
_entity_poly.pdbx_seq_one_letter_code
_entity_poly.pdbx_strand_id
1 'polypeptide(L)'
;MFSIEPIVNYRHERTFNSLFTDSFELHVLPRVLLVGLDGASWEVLDPLISKGELPNIEKLISGGIKTRLRSTIPFVSPTAWASLFTGKNPGKHAIFGNLVARGLDPDPPPVTARDRKAKPIWTLLSEMGRRVIVINVPFTYPPDNVNGFMVSGLPIPGPHSVFTIPQSLKGEIFSRWPTYSVKPLRSTLRHRPQDWLRQGKEDIESKTQLAFLLMDKVEWDFLAIVYRDGDHLGHFHFGESVIDEYYKIVDDNLGKLFARIEEDTSIIIVSDHGQCKIKRQFFMNSWLIANGFLRKYQRFTVRDLVLLALINTLKLFGIRDSLNPTSPSGIPQRLSHYTTHGPVRAIASMLSWGGAKIAPNEIDWAKTKVGSMPSSHSNSLRVNLKGRETVGAVESKDYDAFIRMLSEKLLAIIDPTTQERIFDRILRRDDIYSGPFVEEAPDLLIVPTRGYSVSSRVLVPKLTGPGRASEGNHDTHGILLISGRGTLQSPEVPDEANILDIAPTIFHLLGCPLDPEMDGVVLDRIVAAPSLTTKQKVDDTYVRTESEKEYLREKLQLLRERQDHKGRSL
;
A
#
# COMPACT_ATOMS: atom_id res chain seq x y z
N MET A 1 31.87 -93.98 26.07
CA MET A 1 32.16 -93.05 24.97
C MET A 1 32.42 -91.69 25.58
N PHE A 2 33.58 -91.11 25.26
CA PHE A 2 34.21 -89.85 25.73
C PHE A 2 33.22 -88.74 26.13
N SER A 3 33.24 -88.15 27.35
CA SER A 3 34.22 -87.23 28.00
C SER A 3 34.20 -85.78 27.48
N ILE A 4 34.34 -84.84 28.43
CA ILE A 4 34.81 -83.42 28.36
C ILE A 4 33.73 -82.30 28.43
N GLU A 5 33.57 -81.68 29.61
CA GLU A 5 33.57 -80.19 29.77
C GLU A 5 35.04 -79.69 29.65
N PRO A 6 35.43 -78.44 29.25
CA PRO A 6 34.89 -77.16 29.77
C PRO A 6 35.08 -75.83 28.94
N ILE A 7 34.50 -74.71 29.44
CA ILE A 7 34.94 -73.28 29.53
C ILE A 7 35.55 -72.52 28.30
N VAL A 8 35.11 -71.27 28.05
CA VAL A 8 35.90 -69.99 28.00
C VAL A 8 35.19 -68.87 27.18
N ASN A 9 35.15 -67.68 27.79
CA ASN A 9 34.89 -66.31 27.30
C ASN A 9 35.30 -65.96 25.85
N TYR A 10 34.61 -65.00 25.22
CA TYR A 10 35.12 -63.63 24.97
C TYR A 10 34.10 -62.75 24.23
N ARG A 11 34.03 -61.48 24.65
CA ARG A 11 33.40 -60.35 23.93
C ARG A 11 33.88 -60.28 22.48
N HIS A 12 33.02 -59.88 21.56
CA HIS A 12 33.35 -58.81 20.61
C HIS A 12 32.10 -58.17 20.04
N GLU A 13 31.99 -56.86 20.27
CA GLU A 13 31.21 -55.91 19.50
C GLU A 13 31.41 -56.14 18.01
N ARG A 14 30.32 -56.36 17.27
CA ARG A 14 30.27 -56.20 15.81
C ARG A 14 29.11 -55.30 15.44
N THR A 15 29.44 -54.01 15.36
CA THR A 15 29.03 -53.08 14.29
C THR A 15 27.57 -53.11 13.85
N PHE A 16 26.76 -52.27 14.50
CA PHE A 16 25.44 -51.81 14.03
C PHE A 16 25.57 -50.58 13.10
N ASN A 17 26.52 -50.61 12.16
CA ASN A 17 26.95 -49.43 11.39
C ASN A 17 26.80 -49.59 9.87
N SER A 18 25.73 -50.23 9.36
CA SER A 18 25.57 -50.32 7.90
C SER A 18 24.13 -50.31 7.35
N LEU A 19 23.18 -49.63 8.00
CA LEU A 19 21.79 -49.57 7.49
C LEU A 19 21.22 -48.16 7.27
N PHE A 20 22.04 -47.11 7.27
CA PHE A 20 21.57 -45.77 6.90
C PHE A 20 22.57 -45.05 6.00
N THR A 21 22.74 -45.54 4.78
CA THR A 21 23.25 -44.74 3.67
C THR A 21 22.13 -44.52 2.65
N ASP A 22 20.98 -44.04 3.14
CA ASP A 22 20.00 -43.41 2.26
C ASP A 22 20.36 -41.94 2.20
N SER A 23 20.83 -41.49 1.04
CA SER A 23 20.97 -40.07 0.72
C SER A 23 19.57 -39.43 0.74
N PHE A 24 19.17 -38.87 1.89
CA PHE A 24 17.94 -38.10 1.99
C PHE A 24 18.17 -36.71 1.40
N GLU A 25 17.47 -36.37 0.33
CA GLU A 25 17.37 -34.99 -0.12
C GLU A 25 16.59 -34.18 0.94
N LEU A 26 17.27 -33.27 1.63
CA LEU A 26 16.61 -32.25 2.43
C LEU A 26 15.88 -31.31 1.47
N HIS A 27 14.58 -31.52 1.32
CA HIS A 27 13.71 -30.55 0.64
C HIS A 27 13.60 -29.30 1.51
N VAL A 28 14.44 -28.29 1.24
CA VAL A 28 14.24 -26.97 1.81
C VAL A 28 12.97 -26.39 1.18
N LEU A 29 11.99 -26.07 2.01
CA LEU A 29 10.74 -25.49 1.53
C LEU A 29 11.01 -24.07 1.06
N PRO A 30 10.52 -23.67 -0.13
CA PRO A 30 10.76 -22.33 -0.65
C PRO A 30 10.19 -21.28 0.30
N ARG A 31 10.96 -20.21 0.52
CA ARG A 31 10.55 -19.05 1.30
C ARG A 31 10.42 -17.81 0.43
N VAL A 32 9.48 -16.94 0.75
CA VAL A 32 9.29 -15.66 0.05
C VAL A 32 9.30 -14.50 1.05
N LEU A 33 10.23 -13.57 0.85
CA LEU A 33 10.24 -12.26 1.50
C LEU A 33 9.65 -11.22 0.53
N LEU A 34 8.52 -10.63 0.92
CA LEU A 34 7.91 -9.49 0.25
C LEU A 34 8.14 -8.21 1.05
N VAL A 35 8.79 -7.23 0.43
CA VAL A 35 8.99 -5.89 0.97
C VAL A 35 8.15 -4.90 0.20
N GLY A 36 7.24 -4.21 0.89
CA GLY A 36 6.50 -3.09 0.32
C GLY A 36 7.16 -1.75 0.63
N LEU A 37 7.35 -0.92 -0.38
CA LEU A 37 7.75 0.49 -0.26
C LEU A 37 6.59 1.37 -0.74
N ASP A 38 5.73 1.80 0.18
CA ASP A 38 4.48 2.53 -0.12
C ASP A 38 4.77 3.82 -0.93
N GLY A 39 4.15 3.94 -2.11
CA GLY A 39 4.36 5.07 -3.03
C GLY A 39 5.72 5.16 -3.73
N ALA A 40 6.60 4.16 -3.63
CA ALA A 40 7.93 4.23 -4.26
C ALA A 40 7.85 4.24 -5.79
N SER A 41 8.78 4.97 -6.42
CA SER A 41 8.91 5.03 -7.88
C SER A 41 10.38 4.98 -8.32
N TRP A 42 10.62 4.39 -9.49
CA TRP A 42 11.95 4.37 -10.09
C TRP A 42 12.47 5.77 -10.43
N GLU A 43 11.58 6.76 -10.61
CA GLU A 43 11.95 8.18 -10.78
C GLU A 43 12.71 8.73 -9.57
N VAL A 44 12.43 8.22 -8.36
CA VAL A 44 13.16 8.60 -7.14
C VAL A 44 14.36 7.69 -6.90
N LEU A 45 14.21 6.38 -7.10
CA LEU A 45 15.27 5.42 -6.74
C LEU A 45 16.43 5.40 -7.74
N ASP A 46 16.17 5.51 -9.06
CA ASP A 46 17.21 5.38 -10.09
C ASP A 46 18.31 6.46 -10.00
N PRO A 47 17.99 7.75 -9.72
CA PRO A 47 19.01 8.75 -9.47
C PRO A 47 19.90 8.44 -8.25
N LEU A 48 19.35 7.80 -7.21
CA LEU A 48 20.11 7.45 -6.00
C LEU A 48 20.99 6.22 -6.23
N ILE A 49 20.47 5.21 -6.94
CA ILE A 49 21.23 4.03 -7.39
C ILE A 49 22.41 4.47 -8.25
N SER A 50 22.18 5.34 -9.24
CA SER A 50 23.23 5.82 -10.15
C SER A 50 24.36 6.58 -9.44
N LYS A 51 24.09 7.12 -8.24
CA LYS A 51 25.08 7.79 -7.38
C LYS A 51 25.77 6.83 -6.39
N GLY A 52 25.39 5.55 -6.37
CA GLY A 52 25.87 4.58 -5.39
C GLY A 52 25.30 4.79 -3.98
N GLU A 53 24.16 5.49 -3.84
CA GLU A 53 23.56 5.82 -2.54
C GLU A 53 22.57 4.75 -2.03
N LEU A 54 22.17 3.79 -2.87
CA LEU A 54 21.30 2.66 -2.51
C LEU A 54 21.99 1.31 -2.81
N PRO A 55 23.12 0.99 -2.15
CA PRO A 55 23.95 -0.16 -2.50
C PRO A 55 23.24 -1.52 -2.32
N ASN A 56 22.27 -1.64 -1.40
CA ASN A 56 21.59 -2.92 -1.18
C ASN A 56 20.56 -3.21 -2.28
N ILE A 57 19.81 -2.20 -2.70
CA ILE A 57 18.91 -2.28 -3.87
C ILE A 57 19.72 -2.50 -5.15
N GLU A 58 20.84 -1.79 -5.34
CA GLU A 58 21.73 -1.98 -6.51
C GLU A 58 22.26 -3.41 -6.60
N LYS A 59 22.67 -3.99 -5.47
CA LYS A 59 23.10 -5.39 -5.38
C LYS A 59 21.99 -6.36 -5.79
N LEU A 60 20.75 -6.11 -5.35
CA LEU A 60 19.61 -6.95 -5.76
C LEU A 60 19.28 -6.83 -7.25
N ILE A 61 19.39 -5.64 -7.83
CA ILE A 61 19.18 -5.43 -9.27
C ILE A 61 20.21 -6.22 -10.07
N SER A 62 21.48 -6.24 -9.63
CA SER A 62 22.58 -6.92 -10.32
C SER A 62 22.37 -8.43 -10.45
N GLY A 63 21.66 -9.06 -9.49
CA GLY A 63 21.32 -10.48 -9.51
C GLY A 63 19.82 -10.74 -9.65
N GLY A 64 19.05 -9.75 -10.09
CA GLY A 64 17.59 -9.77 -10.05
C GLY A 64 16.95 -9.15 -11.29
N ILE A 65 15.64 -8.96 -11.22
CA ILE A 65 14.79 -8.50 -12.30
C ILE A 65 14.06 -7.25 -11.84
N LYS A 66 14.41 -6.12 -12.45
CA LYS A 66 13.80 -4.81 -12.25
C LYS A 66 12.78 -4.53 -13.35
N THR A 67 11.56 -4.17 -13.00
CA THR A 67 10.55 -3.65 -13.94
C THR A 67 9.59 -2.68 -13.25
N ARG A 68 8.68 -2.06 -14.01
CA ARG A 68 7.60 -1.20 -13.49
C ARG A 68 6.42 -2.07 -13.06
N LEU A 69 5.72 -1.65 -12.00
CA LEU A 69 4.49 -2.29 -11.56
C LEU A 69 3.30 -1.38 -11.81
N ARG A 70 2.43 -1.74 -12.77
CA ARG A 70 1.20 -1.01 -13.03
C ARG A 70 0.20 -1.28 -11.90
N SER A 71 -0.22 -0.21 -11.23
CA SER A 71 -1.20 -0.23 -10.15
C SER A 71 -2.63 -0.46 -10.64
N THR A 72 -3.56 -0.55 -9.70
CA THR A 72 -4.99 -0.56 -9.96
C THR A 72 -5.49 0.80 -10.46
N ILE A 73 -6.73 0.84 -10.90
CA ILE A 73 -7.49 2.09 -11.05
C ILE A 73 -8.63 2.02 -10.04
N PRO A 74 -8.83 3.03 -9.16
CA PRO A 74 -7.88 4.11 -8.88
C PRO A 74 -6.59 3.57 -8.22
N PHE A 75 -5.45 4.18 -8.56
CA PHE A 75 -4.12 3.85 -8.02
C PHE A 75 -3.91 4.51 -6.65
N VAL A 76 -4.70 4.07 -5.67
CA VAL A 76 -4.64 4.52 -4.28
C VAL A 76 -4.40 3.34 -3.35
N SER A 77 -3.65 3.55 -2.27
CA SER A 77 -3.12 2.49 -1.41
C SER A 77 -4.13 1.42 -0.97
N PRO A 78 -5.33 1.74 -0.44
CA PRO A 78 -6.27 0.68 -0.04
C PRO A 78 -6.70 -0.23 -1.19
N THR A 79 -6.91 0.34 -2.37
CA THR A 79 -7.33 -0.43 -3.56
C THR A 79 -6.16 -1.26 -4.07
N ALA A 80 -5.00 -0.63 -4.23
CA ALA A 80 -3.80 -1.25 -4.77
C ALA A 80 -3.27 -2.38 -3.85
N TRP A 81 -3.12 -2.14 -2.54
CA TRP A 81 -2.69 -3.19 -1.61
C TRP A 81 -3.70 -4.33 -1.51
N ALA A 82 -5.01 -4.06 -1.49
CA ALA A 82 -6.01 -5.13 -1.50
C ALA A 82 -5.90 -6.01 -2.75
N SER A 83 -5.72 -5.40 -3.93
CA SER A 83 -5.49 -6.09 -5.20
C SER A 83 -4.18 -6.89 -5.20
N LEU A 84 -3.08 -6.31 -4.71
CA LEU A 84 -1.77 -6.97 -4.61
C LEU A 84 -1.84 -8.25 -3.80
N PHE A 85 -2.47 -8.21 -2.63
CA PHE A 85 -2.52 -9.34 -1.70
C PHE A 85 -3.65 -10.31 -1.97
N THR A 86 -4.58 -10.02 -2.87
CA THR A 86 -5.64 -10.96 -3.24
C THR A 86 -5.43 -11.54 -4.63
N GLY A 87 -4.63 -10.88 -5.47
CA GLY A 87 -4.52 -11.17 -6.90
C GLY A 87 -5.80 -10.87 -7.68
N LYS A 88 -6.72 -10.07 -7.10
CA LYS A 88 -8.07 -9.86 -7.64
C LYS A 88 -8.32 -8.39 -7.89
N ASN A 89 -9.14 -8.08 -8.90
CA ASN A 89 -9.55 -6.72 -9.21
C ASN A 89 -10.56 -6.16 -8.17
N PRO A 90 -10.74 -4.82 -8.11
CA PRO A 90 -11.63 -4.20 -7.13
C PRO A 90 -13.08 -4.72 -7.11
N GLY A 91 -13.63 -5.11 -8.25
CA GLY A 91 -14.98 -5.70 -8.34
C GLY A 91 -15.15 -7.03 -7.60
N LYS A 92 -14.05 -7.73 -7.26
CA LYS A 92 -14.07 -8.97 -6.48
C LYS A 92 -13.78 -8.77 -4.99
N HIS A 93 -12.98 -7.77 -4.61
CA HIS A 93 -12.61 -7.55 -3.21
C HIS A 93 -13.32 -6.36 -2.53
N ALA A 94 -14.13 -5.59 -3.27
CA ALA A 94 -14.97 -4.47 -2.80
C ALA A 94 -14.23 -3.25 -2.20
N ILE A 95 -12.93 -3.11 -2.49
CA ILE A 95 -12.17 -1.94 -2.04
C ILE A 95 -11.94 -1.03 -3.24
N PHE A 96 -12.61 0.13 -3.26
CA PHE A 96 -12.59 1.06 -4.41
C PHE A 96 -11.90 2.40 -4.11
N GLY A 97 -11.41 2.59 -2.88
CA GLY A 97 -10.75 3.82 -2.47
C GLY A 97 -10.49 3.88 -0.97
N ASN A 98 -10.20 5.07 -0.47
CA ASN A 98 -9.85 5.30 0.94
C ASN A 98 -11.03 5.17 1.90
N LEU A 99 -12.25 5.44 1.41
CA LEU A 99 -13.48 5.34 2.20
C LEU A 99 -14.34 4.20 1.65
N VAL A 100 -15.16 3.60 2.52
CA VAL A 100 -16.05 2.50 2.16
C VAL A 100 -17.03 2.98 1.09
N ALA A 101 -17.19 2.20 0.02
CA ALA A 101 -18.15 2.51 -1.03
C ALA A 101 -19.59 2.32 -0.48
N ARG A 102 -20.29 3.43 -0.24
CA ARG A 102 -21.66 3.46 0.29
C ARG A 102 -22.55 4.41 -0.50
N GLY A 103 -22.55 4.26 -1.81
CA GLY A 103 -23.34 5.19 -2.63
C GLY A 103 -22.78 6.61 -2.57
N LEU A 104 -23.70 7.59 -2.58
CA LEU A 104 -23.41 9.00 -2.30
C LEU A 104 -23.50 9.35 -0.80
N ASP A 105 -23.17 8.42 0.09
CA ASP A 105 -23.07 8.68 1.53
C ASP A 105 -22.20 9.93 1.78
N PRO A 106 -22.70 10.92 2.53
CA PRO A 106 -21.95 12.13 2.85
C PRO A 106 -20.72 11.89 3.72
N ASP A 107 -20.71 10.86 4.56
CA ASP A 107 -19.67 10.62 5.57
C ASP A 107 -19.31 9.13 5.71
N PRO A 108 -18.83 8.49 4.62
CA PRO A 108 -18.48 7.08 4.68
C PRO A 108 -17.22 6.88 5.54
N PRO A 109 -17.17 5.81 6.35
CA PRO A 109 -16.00 5.56 7.19
C PRO A 109 -14.78 5.18 6.33
N PRO A 110 -13.55 5.32 6.87
CA PRO A 110 -12.34 4.78 6.22
C PRO A 110 -12.43 3.27 6.03
N VAL A 111 -11.85 2.78 4.93
CA VAL A 111 -11.74 1.33 4.67
C VAL A 111 -10.87 0.65 5.73
N THR A 112 -11.29 -0.55 6.12
CA THR A 112 -10.57 -1.46 7.02
C THR A 112 -10.46 -2.86 6.40
N ALA A 113 -9.72 -3.75 7.05
CA ALA A 113 -9.63 -5.15 6.61
C ALA A 113 -11.01 -5.86 6.56
N ARG A 114 -11.99 -5.40 7.36
CA ARG A 114 -13.35 -5.96 7.41
C ARG A 114 -14.16 -5.68 6.15
N ASP A 115 -13.79 -4.64 5.42
CA ASP A 115 -14.50 -4.23 4.20
C ASP A 115 -14.04 -5.05 3.00
N ARG A 116 -12.83 -5.65 3.06
CA ARG A 116 -12.28 -6.50 2.01
C ARG A 116 -13.05 -7.83 1.96
N LYS A 117 -13.63 -8.14 0.80
CA LYS A 117 -14.48 -9.33 0.58
C LYS A 117 -13.75 -10.55 0.01
N ALA A 118 -12.48 -10.40 -0.34
CA ALA A 118 -11.62 -11.48 -0.80
C ALA A 118 -10.58 -11.86 0.27
N LYS A 119 -10.24 -13.16 0.33
CA LYS A 119 -9.17 -13.66 1.18
C LYS A 119 -7.81 -13.18 0.65
N PRO A 120 -6.95 -12.58 1.49
CA PRO A 120 -5.59 -12.24 1.12
C PRO A 120 -4.66 -13.46 1.15
N ILE A 121 -3.47 -13.32 0.56
CA ILE A 121 -2.45 -14.37 0.45
C ILE A 121 -2.12 -15.01 1.79
N TRP A 122 -1.96 -14.23 2.87
CA TRP A 122 -1.57 -14.78 4.18
C TRP A 122 -2.66 -15.65 4.80
N THR A 123 -3.94 -15.36 4.56
CA THR A 123 -5.04 -16.20 5.02
C THR A 123 -5.06 -17.51 4.24
N LEU A 124 -4.97 -17.44 2.91
CA LEU A 124 -4.94 -18.63 2.05
C LEU A 124 -3.72 -19.52 2.35
N LEU A 125 -2.54 -18.93 2.49
CA LEU A 125 -1.31 -19.64 2.86
C LEU A 125 -1.45 -20.29 4.25
N SER A 126 -2.04 -19.58 5.22
CA SER A 126 -2.30 -20.15 6.56
C SER A 126 -3.25 -21.34 6.51
N GLU A 127 -4.31 -21.28 5.69
CA GLU A 127 -5.25 -22.39 5.46
C GLU A 127 -4.55 -23.61 4.81
N MET A 128 -3.48 -23.38 4.04
CA MET A 128 -2.61 -24.42 3.47
C MET A 128 -1.53 -24.92 4.46
N GLY A 129 -1.54 -24.46 5.70
CA GLY A 129 -0.57 -24.83 6.73
C GLY A 129 0.79 -24.13 6.62
N ARG A 130 0.93 -23.14 5.74
CA ARG A 130 2.14 -22.31 5.65
C ARG A 130 2.21 -21.34 6.81
N ARG A 131 3.43 -21.08 7.27
CA ARG A 131 3.70 -20.16 8.38
C ARG A 131 4.03 -18.78 7.84
N VAL A 132 3.28 -17.78 8.29
CA VAL A 132 3.36 -16.42 7.75
C VAL A 132 3.72 -15.40 8.82
N ILE A 133 4.51 -14.40 8.41
CA ILE A 133 4.83 -13.21 9.20
C ILE A 133 4.37 -12.00 8.39
N VAL A 134 3.45 -11.19 8.92
CA VAL A 134 2.91 -10.02 8.22
C VAL A 134 3.07 -8.78 9.11
N ILE A 135 3.81 -7.78 8.65
CA ILE A 135 4.18 -6.60 9.45
C ILE A 135 3.82 -5.34 8.68
N ASN A 136 2.98 -4.50 9.31
CA ASN A 136 2.72 -3.13 8.91
C ASN A 136 2.09 -2.93 7.52
N VAL A 137 1.59 -4.01 6.89
CA VAL A 137 0.87 -3.98 5.62
C VAL A 137 -0.35 -3.06 5.71
N PRO A 138 -0.52 -2.04 4.85
CA PRO A 138 -1.67 -1.13 4.90
C PRO A 138 -3.03 -1.83 4.78
N PHE A 139 -4.04 -1.26 5.43
CA PHE A 139 -5.45 -1.69 5.40
C PHE A 139 -5.69 -3.12 5.92
N THR A 140 -4.87 -3.52 6.90
CA THR A 140 -4.94 -4.83 7.56
C THR A 140 -5.38 -4.76 9.02
N TYR A 141 -5.93 -3.61 9.45
CA TYR A 141 -6.60 -3.51 10.74
C TYR A 141 -8.11 -3.77 10.58
N PRO A 142 -8.75 -4.53 11.49
CA PRO A 142 -8.12 -5.42 12.49
C PRO A 142 -7.37 -6.57 11.81
N PRO A 143 -6.39 -7.19 12.49
CA PRO A 143 -5.56 -8.23 11.88
C PRO A 143 -6.38 -9.45 11.51
N ASP A 144 -6.06 -10.05 10.36
CA ASP A 144 -6.60 -11.34 9.96
C ASP A 144 -5.99 -12.45 10.82
N ASN A 145 -6.72 -13.54 11.03
CA ASN A 145 -6.15 -14.73 11.65
C ASN A 145 -5.12 -15.35 10.69
N VAL A 146 -3.96 -15.72 11.23
CA VAL A 146 -2.86 -16.32 10.49
C VAL A 146 -2.22 -17.47 11.27
N ASN A 147 -1.65 -18.41 10.53
CA ASN A 147 -0.73 -19.42 11.07
C ASN A 147 0.66 -18.78 11.22
N GLY A 148 0.91 -18.11 12.34
CA GLY A 148 2.15 -17.37 12.57
C GLY A 148 1.87 -16.02 13.23
N PHE A 149 2.45 -14.95 12.68
CA PHE A 149 2.39 -13.62 13.28
C PHE A 149 1.84 -12.57 12.32
N MET A 150 0.98 -11.71 12.84
CA MET A 150 0.51 -10.53 12.12
C MET A 150 0.53 -9.32 13.02
N VAL A 151 1.08 -8.22 12.53
CA VAL A 151 1.03 -6.89 13.13
C VAL A 151 0.45 -5.96 12.08
N SER A 152 -0.79 -5.53 12.28
CA SER A 152 -1.55 -4.75 11.30
C SER A 152 -0.81 -3.46 10.91
N GLY A 153 -1.04 -3.02 9.68
CA GLY A 153 -0.84 -1.63 9.29
C GLY A 153 -2.10 -0.80 9.50
N LEU A 154 -2.16 0.37 8.86
CA LEU A 154 -3.30 1.29 8.89
C LEU A 154 -4.66 0.58 8.66
N PRO A 155 -5.79 1.14 9.09
CA PRO A 155 -5.95 2.36 9.89
C PRO A 155 -6.15 2.07 11.39
N ILE A 156 -5.09 1.68 12.12
CA ILE A 156 -5.18 1.39 13.56
C ILE A 156 -5.68 2.65 14.33
N PRO A 157 -6.80 2.59 15.05
CA PRO A 157 -7.35 3.74 15.77
C PRO A 157 -6.40 4.32 16.83
N GLY A 158 -5.62 3.45 17.48
CA GLY A 158 -4.61 3.81 18.48
C GLY A 158 -3.95 2.59 19.13
N PRO A 159 -2.93 2.82 19.98
CA PRO A 159 -2.11 1.76 20.58
C PRO A 159 -2.88 0.79 21.49
N HIS A 160 -4.05 1.20 22.01
CA HIS A 160 -4.90 0.33 22.81
C HIS A 160 -5.68 -0.70 22.00
N SER A 161 -5.75 -0.55 20.67
CA SER A 161 -6.49 -1.45 19.78
C SER A 161 -5.89 -2.87 19.77
N VAL A 162 -6.65 -3.84 19.27
CA VAL A 162 -6.15 -5.20 18.99
C VAL A 162 -5.62 -5.21 17.57
N PHE A 163 -4.31 -5.05 17.42
CA PHE A 163 -3.63 -4.94 16.11
C PHE A 163 -2.61 -6.06 15.86
N THR A 164 -2.55 -7.09 16.72
CA THR A 164 -1.63 -8.22 16.58
C THR A 164 -2.32 -9.57 16.63
N ILE A 165 -1.77 -10.55 15.91
CA ILE A 165 -2.01 -11.98 16.05
C ILE A 165 -0.66 -12.66 16.33
N PRO A 166 -0.52 -13.42 17.43
CA PRO A 166 -1.47 -13.51 18.54
C PRO A 166 -1.59 -12.16 19.28
N GLN A 167 -2.68 -11.98 20.04
CA GLN A 167 -2.94 -10.70 20.74
C GLN A 167 -1.88 -10.38 21.82
N SER A 168 -1.23 -11.41 22.37
CA SER A 168 -0.16 -11.28 23.36
C SER A 168 1.08 -10.56 22.80
N LEU A 169 1.32 -10.63 21.49
CA LEU A 169 2.47 -10.01 20.84
C LEU A 169 2.52 -8.48 21.05
N LYS A 170 1.35 -7.82 21.15
CA LYS A 170 1.26 -6.39 21.45
C LYS A 170 2.04 -6.00 22.72
N GLY A 171 1.93 -6.81 23.77
CA GLY A 171 2.63 -6.55 25.04
C GLY A 171 4.14 -6.59 24.86
N GLU A 172 4.64 -7.62 24.17
CA GLU A 172 6.07 -7.77 23.88
C GLU A 172 6.63 -6.62 23.02
N ILE A 173 5.86 -6.17 22.01
CA ILE A 173 6.23 -5.02 21.18
C ILE A 173 6.43 -3.78 22.04
N PHE A 174 5.45 -3.40 22.87
CA PHE A 174 5.56 -2.18 23.68
C PHE A 174 6.55 -2.30 24.84
N SER A 175 6.84 -3.50 25.33
CA SER A 175 7.91 -3.71 26.32
C SER A 175 9.30 -3.47 25.74
N ARG A 176 9.53 -3.83 24.47
CA ARG A 176 10.83 -3.63 23.79
C ARG A 176 10.96 -2.25 23.15
N TRP A 177 9.87 -1.76 22.54
CA TRP A 177 9.79 -0.48 21.86
C TRP A 177 8.62 0.34 22.43
N PRO A 178 8.80 1.04 23.56
CA PRO A 178 7.76 1.86 24.16
C PRO A 178 7.22 2.96 23.22
N THR A 179 8.03 3.37 22.24
CA THR A 179 7.70 4.38 21.22
C THR A 179 7.21 3.80 19.89
N TYR A 180 6.93 2.48 19.82
CA TYR A 180 6.47 1.82 18.59
C TYR A 180 5.26 2.54 17.97
N SER A 181 5.40 2.98 16.72
CA SER A 181 4.36 3.75 16.05
C SER A 181 3.38 2.85 15.29
N VAL A 182 2.11 2.89 15.72
CA VAL A 182 0.98 2.26 15.00
C VAL A 182 0.25 3.22 14.06
N LYS A 183 0.59 4.51 14.11
CA LYS A 183 -0.01 5.57 13.31
C LYS A 183 0.98 6.04 12.23
N PRO A 184 0.51 6.57 11.10
CA PRO A 184 1.42 7.16 10.13
C PRO A 184 2.06 8.41 10.75
N LEU A 185 3.27 8.73 10.29
CA LEU A 185 3.87 10.01 10.63
C LEU A 185 2.95 11.14 10.18
N ARG A 186 2.72 12.09 11.08
CA ARG A 186 1.61 13.03 10.94
C ARG A 186 1.98 14.11 9.94
N SER A 187 1.02 14.49 9.10
CA SER A 187 1.05 15.72 8.28
C SER A 187 1.36 17.00 9.08
N THR A 188 1.28 16.97 10.41
CA THR A 188 1.78 18.04 11.29
C THR A 188 3.30 18.24 11.22
N LEU A 189 4.05 17.26 10.73
CA LEU A 189 5.50 17.32 10.52
C LEU A 189 5.89 17.82 9.12
N ARG A 190 4.93 18.13 8.23
CA ARG A 190 5.21 18.63 6.86
C ARG A 190 6.07 19.90 6.80
N HIS A 191 6.17 20.64 7.91
CA HIS A 191 6.98 21.86 8.03
C HIS A 191 8.26 21.62 8.86
N ARG A 192 8.53 20.37 9.22
CA ARG A 192 9.65 19.89 10.04
C ARG A 192 10.22 18.59 9.44
N PRO A 193 10.73 18.62 8.19
CA PRO A 193 11.19 17.42 7.48
C PRO A 193 12.28 16.65 8.23
N GLN A 194 13.13 17.32 9.00
CA GLN A 194 14.16 16.67 9.81
C GLN A 194 13.57 15.90 11.01
N ASP A 195 12.49 16.41 11.63
CA ASP A 195 11.75 15.66 12.65
C ASP A 195 11.02 14.46 12.04
N TRP A 196 10.54 14.60 10.80
CA TRP A 196 9.94 13.51 10.04
C TRP A 196 10.96 12.39 9.80
N LEU A 197 12.15 12.72 9.27
CA LEU A 197 13.21 11.74 9.05
C LEU A 197 13.62 11.01 10.31
N ARG A 198 13.80 11.72 11.42
CA ARG A 198 14.17 11.11 12.70
C ARG A 198 13.13 10.08 13.15
N GLN A 199 11.84 10.44 13.12
CA GLN A 199 10.78 9.51 13.49
C GLN A 199 10.60 8.38 12.46
N GLY A 200 10.80 8.66 11.18
CA GLY A 200 10.75 7.66 10.11
C GLY A 200 11.86 6.63 10.24
N LYS A 201 13.05 7.06 10.67
CA LYS A 201 14.15 6.17 11.01
C LYS A 201 13.78 5.23 12.17
N GLU A 202 13.28 5.77 13.27
CA GLU A 202 12.83 4.98 14.44
C GLU A 202 11.73 3.97 14.04
N ASP A 203 10.81 4.39 13.17
CA ASP A 203 9.72 3.56 12.65
C ASP A 203 10.22 2.40 11.78
N ILE A 204 11.10 2.67 10.80
CA ILE A 204 11.72 1.64 9.94
C ILE A 204 12.56 0.67 10.78
N GLU A 205 13.41 1.19 11.66
CA GLU A 205 14.30 0.37 12.49
C GLU A 205 13.51 -0.54 13.42
N SER A 206 12.49 -0.01 14.12
CA SER A 206 11.67 -0.83 15.01
C SER A 206 10.90 -1.94 14.28
N LYS A 207 10.43 -1.70 13.04
CA LYS A 207 9.76 -2.72 12.22
C LYS A 207 10.73 -3.77 11.68
N THR A 208 11.94 -3.36 11.32
CA THR A 208 13.01 -4.28 10.91
C THR A 208 13.41 -5.20 12.06
N GLN A 209 13.59 -4.63 13.26
CA GLN A 209 13.92 -5.41 14.45
C GLN A 209 12.76 -6.32 14.90
N LEU A 210 11.52 -5.87 14.71
CA LEU A 210 10.34 -6.71 14.91
C LEU A 210 10.33 -7.89 13.93
N ALA A 211 10.69 -7.69 12.66
CA ALA A 211 10.83 -8.80 11.72
C ALA A 211 11.83 -9.85 12.22
N PHE A 212 13.02 -9.42 12.68
CA PHE A 212 14.01 -10.35 13.26
C PHE A 212 13.47 -11.11 14.46
N LEU A 213 12.81 -10.41 15.39
CA LEU A 213 12.20 -11.05 16.55
C LEU A 213 11.20 -12.14 16.16
N LEU A 214 10.39 -11.91 15.13
CA LEU A 214 9.38 -12.86 14.68
C LEU A 214 9.99 -14.01 13.88
N MET A 215 11.01 -13.74 13.06
CA MET A 215 11.79 -14.78 12.36
C MET A 215 12.46 -15.75 13.33
N ASP A 216 12.91 -15.27 14.49
CA ASP A 216 13.52 -16.13 15.53
C ASP A 216 12.50 -16.96 16.32
N LYS A 217 11.23 -16.56 16.33
CA LYS A 217 10.16 -17.25 17.07
C LYS A 217 9.51 -18.37 16.27
N VAL A 218 9.56 -18.29 14.95
CA VAL A 218 8.90 -19.25 14.07
C VAL A 218 9.66 -19.41 12.78
N GLU A 219 9.85 -20.66 12.39
CA GLU A 219 10.17 -20.99 11.01
C GLU A 219 9.06 -20.49 10.08
N TRP A 220 9.41 -19.69 9.07
CA TRP A 220 8.43 -19.00 8.23
C TRP A 220 8.57 -19.46 6.77
N ASP A 221 7.44 -19.49 6.05
CA ASP A 221 7.37 -19.73 4.61
C ASP A 221 7.19 -18.41 3.85
N PHE A 222 6.45 -17.46 4.42
CA PHE A 222 6.16 -16.16 3.81
C PHE A 222 6.30 -15.03 4.82
N LEU A 223 7.12 -14.02 4.50
CA LEU A 223 7.24 -12.79 5.27
C LEU A 223 6.85 -11.59 4.41
N ALA A 224 5.89 -10.79 4.87
CA ALA A 224 5.56 -9.49 4.30
C ALA A 224 5.86 -8.37 5.29
N ILE A 225 6.62 -7.36 4.85
CA ILE A 225 6.87 -6.13 5.63
C ILE A 225 6.71 -4.91 4.73
N VAL A 226 6.02 -3.87 5.22
CA VAL A 226 5.83 -2.62 4.45
C VAL A 226 6.39 -1.40 5.18
N TYR A 227 7.25 -0.65 4.51
CA TYR A 227 7.68 0.70 4.92
C TYR A 227 6.81 1.75 4.21
N ARG A 228 6.16 2.61 5.00
CA ARG A 228 5.02 3.41 4.51
C ARG A 228 5.25 4.89 4.31
N ASP A 229 6.29 5.43 4.95
CA ASP A 229 6.43 6.88 5.04
C ASP A 229 6.92 7.52 3.74
N GLY A 230 7.39 6.72 2.78
CA GLY A 230 7.72 7.18 1.43
C GLY A 230 6.56 7.92 0.78
N ASP A 231 5.36 7.33 0.80
CA ASP A 231 4.17 7.95 0.23
C ASP A 231 3.83 9.30 0.89
N HIS A 232 3.68 9.30 2.22
CA HIS A 232 3.34 10.51 2.96
C HIS A 232 4.40 11.62 2.81
N LEU A 233 5.68 11.25 2.77
CA LEU A 233 6.77 12.20 2.57
C LEU A 233 6.72 12.77 1.16
N GLY A 234 6.50 11.93 0.15
CA GLY A 234 6.35 12.34 -1.25
C GLY A 234 5.17 13.29 -1.46
N HIS A 235 4.08 13.18 -0.71
CA HIS A 235 2.99 14.15 -0.78
C HIS A 235 3.38 15.60 -0.40
N PHE A 236 4.44 15.79 0.40
CA PHE A 236 4.83 17.12 0.90
C PHE A 236 6.23 17.58 0.46
N HIS A 237 7.12 16.63 0.14
CA HIS A 237 8.54 16.86 -0.08
C HIS A 237 9.09 16.11 -1.31
N PHE A 238 8.27 15.92 -2.34
CA PHE A 238 8.68 15.27 -3.59
C PHE A 238 9.83 16.04 -4.26
N GLY A 239 10.95 15.36 -4.50
CA GLY A 239 12.15 15.93 -5.10
C GLY A 239 12.98 16.82 -4.15
N GLU A 240 12.69 16.82 -2.85
CA GLU A 240 13.54 17.43 -1.83
C GLU A 240 14.49 16.38 -1.23
N SER A 241 15.69 16.78 -0.79
CA SER A 241 16.70 15.85 -0.26
C SER A 241 16.24 14.99 0.92
N VAL A 242 15.20 15.42 1.65
CA VAL A 242 14.59 14.63 2.73
C VAL A 242 14.04 13.29 2.21
N ILE A 243 13.55 13.20 0.97
CA ILE A 243 13.07 11.94 0.39
C ILE A 243 14.24 11.01 0.07
N ASP A 244 15.34 11.58 -0.40
CA ASP A 244 16.57 10.84 -0.72
C ASP A 244 17.14 10.21 0.56
N GLU A 245 17.26 10.99 1.63
CA GLU A 245 17.72 10.50 2.95
C GLU A 245 16.79 9.44 3.53
N TYR A 246 15.48 9.54 3.30
CA TYR A 246 14.52 8.50 3.68
C TYR A 246 14.82 7.17 2.97
N TYR A 247 15.04 7.19 1.67
CA TYR A 247 15.33 5.97 0.90
C TYR A 247 16.70 5.37 1.24
N LYS A 248 17.70 6.17 1.62
CA LYS A 248 18.97 5.66 2.17
C LYS A 248 18.75 4.87 3.46
N ILE A 249 17.91 5.39 4.38
CA ILE A 249 17.55 4.68 5.61
C ILE A 249 16.79 3.38 5.31
N VAL A 250 15.89 3.41 4.31
CA VAL A 250 15.20 2.20 3.84
C VAL A 250 16.23 1.18 3.34
N ASP A 251 17.13 1.57 2.43
CA ASP A 251 18.15 0.70 1.83
C ASP A 251 19.05 0.05 2.89
N ASP A 252 19.51 0.81 3.88
CA ASP A 252 20.29 0.29 5.00
C ASP A 252 19.56 -0.82 5.76
N ASN A 253 18.25 -0.66 6.00
CA ASN A 253 17.45 -1.66 6.70
C ASN A 253 17.06 -2.84 5.81
N LEU A 254 16.95 -2.63 4.49
CA LEU A 254 16.87 -3.72 3.52
C LEU A 254 18.13 -4.59 3.56
N GLY A 255 19.32 -3.97 3.59
CA GLY A 255 20.59 -4.69 3.76
C GLY A 255 20.62 -5.56 5.02
N LYS A 256 20.12 -5.04 6.15
CA LYS A 256 19.99 -5.83 7.39
C LYS A 256 19.01 -7.00 7.26
N LEU A 257 17.88 -6.82 6.57
CA LEU A 257 16.93 -7.90 6.29
C LEU A 257 17.57 -8.98 5.41
N PHE A 258 18.25 -8.58 4.33
CA PHE A 258 18.88 -9.52 3.40
C PHE A 258 20.03 -10.30 4.03
N ALA A 259 20.73 -9.73 5.01
CA ALA A 259 21.75 -10.43 5.78
C ALA A 259 21.18 -11.52 6.72
N ARG A 260 19.86 -11.54 6.97
CA ARG A 260 19.20 -12.47 7.90
C ARG A 260 18.34 -13.54 7.24
N ILE A 261 18.12 -13.44 5.93
CA ILE A 261 17.41 -14.47 5.16
C ILE A 261 18.41 -15.46 4.58
N GLU A 262 17.95 -16.70 4.38
CA GLU A 262 18.75 -17.76 3.78
C GLU A 262 18.92 -17.53 2.27
N GLU A 263 20.00 -18.05 1.68
CA GLU A 263 20.32 -17.90 0.24
C GLU A 263 19.22 -18.43 -0.68
N ASP A 264 18.36 -19.30 -0.17
CA ASP A 264 17.28 -19.95 -0.88
C ASP A 264 15.93 -19.21 -0.76
N THR A 265 15.94 -17.98 -0.24
CA THR A 265 14.75 -17.13 -0.15
C THR A 265 14.55 -16.34 -1.46
N SER A 266 13.31 -16.32 -1.97
CA SER A 266 12.90 -15.38 -3.03
C SER A 266 12.59 -14.02 -2.41
N ILE A 267 13.11 -12.95 -3.00
CA ILE A 267 12.91 -11.56 -2.54
C ILE A 267 12.07 -10.83 -3.57
N ILE A 268 11.00 -10.18 -3.14
CA ILE A 268 10.16 -9.32 -3.97
C ILE A 268 10.07 -7.96 -3.29
N ILE A 269 10.50 -6.89 -3.98
CA ILE A 269 10.27 -5.51 -3.56
C ILE A 269 9.22 -4.90 -4.49
N VAL A 270 8.17 -4.33 -3.89
CA VAL A 270 7.03 -3.74 -4.62
C VAL A 270 6.63 -2.39 -4.05
N SER A 271 5.98 -1.57 -4.87
CA SER A 271 5.10 -0.51 -4.38
C SER A 271 3.70 -0.68 -4.95
N ASP A 272 2.72 -0.24 -4.18
CA ASP A 272 1.30 -0.26 -4.54
C ASP A 272 0.98 0.71 -5.68
N HIS A 273 1.67 1.85 -5.72
CA HIS A 273 1.65 2.81 -6.81
C HIS A 273 2.97 3.60 -6.83
N GLY A 274 3.15 4.41 -7.88
CA GLY A 274 4.25 5.36 -7.95
C GLY A 274 3.89 6.70 -7.35
N GLN A 275 4.83 7.63 -7.47
CA GLN A 275 4.62 9.05 -7.21
C GLN A 275 5.27 9.90 -8.30
N CYS A 276 4.65 11.04 -8.58
CA CYS A 276 5.14 12.04 -9.50
C CYS A 276 4.92 13.45 -8.95
N LYS A 277 5.69 14.42 -9.46
CA LYS A 277 5.55 15.83 -9.09
C LYS A 277 4.22 16.41 -9.56
N ILE A 278 3.52 17.12 -8.67
CA ILE A 278 2.34 17.89 -9.05
C ILE A 278 2.76 19.15 -9.81
N LYS A 279 2.30 19.28 -11.05
CA LYS A 279 2.42 20.49 -11.85
C LYS A 279 1.18 21.36 -11.69
N ARG A 280 0.01 20.74 -11.72
CA ARG A 280 -1.31 21.40 -11.79
C ARG A 280 -2.32 20.67 -10.92
N GLN A 281 -3.33 21.40 -10.45
CA GLN A 281 -4.46 20.84 -9.73
C GLN A 281 -5.75 21.23 -10.43
N PHE A 282 -6.69 20.29 -10.52
CA PHE A 282 -8.04 20.47 -11.06
C PHE A 282 -9.09 20.32 -9.95
N PHE A 283 -10.04 21.25 -9.87
CA PHE A 283 -11.11 21.28 -8.87
C PHE A 283 -12.39 20.68 -9.44
N MET A 284 -12.56 19.37 -9.27
CA MET A 284 -13.68 18.60 -9.83
C MET A 284 -15.03 19.19 -9.45
N ASN A 285 -15.23 19.48 -8.16
CA ASN A 285 -16.52 20.00 -7.71
C ASN A 285 -16.80 21.43 -8.21
N SER A 286 -15.77 22.25 -8.43
CA SER A 286 -15.96 23.55 -9.10
C SER A 286 -16.47 23.36 -10.52
N TRP A 287 -15.90 22.40 -11.27
CA TRP A 287 -16.32 22.11 -12.64
C TRP A 287 -17.73 21.53 -12.71
N LEU A 288 -18.06 20.60 -11.82
CA LEU A 288 -19.42 20.02 -11.72
C LEU A 288 -20.46 21.10 -11.39
N ILE A 289 -20.15 22.06 -10.52
CA ILE A 289 -21.04 23.19 -10.22
C ILE A 289 -21.21 24.10 -11.44
N ALA A 290 -20.10 24.48 -12.07
CA ALA A 290 -20.10 25.39 -13.22
C ALA A 290 -20.92 24.83 -14.41
N ASN A 291 -20.90 23.52 -14.61
CA ASN A 291 -21.66 22.84 -15.66
C ASN A 291 -23.07 22.39 -15.21
N GLY A 292 -23.44 22.67 -13.96
CA GLY A 292 -24.76 22.37 -13.40
C GLY A 292 -25.05 20.90 -13.11
N PHE A 293 -24.00 20.09 -12.98
CA PHE A 293 -24.07 18.69 -12.58
C PHE A 293 -24.17 18.52 -11.06
N LEU A 294 -23.55 19.42 -10.29
CA LEU A 294 -23.65 19.50 -8.83
C LEU A 294 -24.32 20.81 -8.43
N ARG A 295 -25.30 20.73 -7.53
CA ARG A 295 -26.02 21.90 -7.01
C ARG A 295 -25.77 22.07 -5.53
N LYS A 296 -25.38 23.28 -5.12
CA LYS A 296 -25.39 23.67 -3.70
C LYS A 296 -26.75 24.26 -3.36
N TYR A 297 -27.19 24.13 -2.10
CA TYR A 297 -28.23 25.02 -1.59
C TYR A 297 -27.73 26.47 -1.74
N GLN A 298 -28.53 27.34 -2.39
CA GLN A 298 -28.25 28.77 -2.35
C GLN A 298 -28.44 29.25 -0.91
N ARG A 299 -27.36 29.27 -0.15
CA ARG A 299 -27.25 30.06 1.07
C ARG A 299 -26.05 30.97 0.89
N PHE A 300 -26.24 32.10 0.21
CA PHE A 300 -25.46 33.26 0.60
C PHE A 300 -25.89 33.59 2.02
N THR A 301 -25.02 33.37 2.99
CA THR A 301 -25.32 33.79 4.35
C THR A 301 -24.91 35.25 4.51
N VAL A 302 -25.58 35.98 5.42
CA VAL A 302 -25.19 37.35 5.82
C VAL A 302 -23.70 37.42 6.18
N ARG A 303 -23.12 36.29 6.63
CA ARG A 303 -21.69 36.12 6.94
C ARG A 303 -20.76 36.25 5.72
N ASP A 304 -21.19 35.80 4.55
CA ASP A 304 -20.43 35.91 3.29
C ASP A 304 -20.42 37.36 2.78
N LEU A 305 -21.54 38.07 2.95
CA LEU A 305 -21.67 39.51 2.69
C LEU A 305 -20.86 40.36 3.68
N VAL A 306 -20.85 40.01 4.96
CA VAL A 306 -20.03 40.67 5.99
C VAL A 306 -18.54 40.45 5.72
N LEU A 307 -18.14 39.26 5.26
CA LEU A 307 -16.75 38.97 4.89
C LEU A 307 -16.28 39.81 3.69
N LEU A 308 -17.14 39.94 2.67
CA LEU A 308 -16.92 40.82 1.52
C LEU A 308 -16.85 42.31 1.92
N ALA A 309 -17.71 42.74 2.83
CA ALA A 309 -17.71 44.10 3.37
C ALA A 309 -16.41 44.40 4.14
N LEU A 310 -15.95 43.49 5.00
CA LEU A 310 -14.72 43.63 5.80
C LEU A 310 -13.46 43.71 4.92
N ILE A 311 -13.42 42.94 3.84
CA ILE A 311 -12.34 42.99 2.83
C ILE A 311 -12.31 44.34 2.11
N ASN A 312 -13.48 44.94 1.84
CA ASN A 312 -13.57 46.29 1.28
C ASN A 312 -13.24 47.39 2.30
N THR A 313 -13.56 47.21 3.59
CA THR A 313 -13.15 48.14 4.65
C THR A 313 -11.63 48.17 4.82
N LEU A 314 -10.95 47.03 4.73
CA LEU A 314 -9.48 46.97 4.81
C LEU A 314 -8.79 47.63 3.59
N LYS A 315 -9.45 47.68 2.42
CA LYS A 315 -8.97 48.44 1.25
C LYS A 315 -9.11 49.95 1.39
N LEU A 316 -10.04 50.43 2.23
CA LEU A 316 -10.19 51.86 2.56
C LEU A 316 -9.07 52.36 3.49
N PHE A 317 -8.33 51.45 4.16
CA PHE A 317 -7.32 51.78 5.17
C PHE A 317 -5.86 51.69 4.71
N GLY A 318 -5.58 51.61 3.40
CA GLY A 318 -4.23 51.82 2.88
C GLY A 318 -4.28 51.99 1.37
N ILE A 319 -3.98 53.15 0.79
CA ILE A 319 -2.86 54.05 1.06
C ILE A 319 -3.31 55.50 0.77
N ARG A 320 -2.97 56.44 1.66
CA ARG A 320 -2.43 57.73 1.21
C ARG A 320 -1.46 58.30 2.24
N ASP A 321 -0.35 58.79 1.72
CA ASP A 321 0.91 59.17 2.34
C ASP A 321 0.80 60.13 3.55
N SER A 322 1.79 60.03 4.45
CA SER A 322 2.81 61.10 4.68
C SER A 322 3.21 61.30 6.17
N LEU A 323 4.55 61.28 6.40
CA LEU A 323 5.34 61.99 7.45
C LEU A 323 5.14 61.49 8.92
N ASN A 324 6.14 61.10 9.73
CA ASN A 324 7.51 61.59 9.90
C ASN A 324 8.34 60.54 10.70
N PRO A 325 9.69 60.51 10.61
CA PRO A 325 10.53 59.47 11.21
C PRO A 325 11.23 59.95 12.50
N THR A 326 10.89 59.42 13.67
CA THR A 326 11.79 59.44 14.86
C THR A 326 11.32 58.46 15.94
N SER A 327 12.11 57.39 16.16
CA SER A 327 12.56 56.89 17.48
C SER A 327 12.88 55.38 17.42
N PRO A 328 14.13 54.96 17.70
CA PRO A 328 14.53 53.56 17.73
C PRO A 328 14.47 53.03 19.16
N SER A 329 13.42 52.27 19.51
CA SER A 329 13.49 51.18 20.50
C SER A 329 12.10 50.62 20.80
N GLY A 330 12.01 49.28 20.76
CA GLY A 330 10.98 48.53 21.45
C GLY A 330 9.68 48.31 20.69
N ILE A 331 9.65 47.30 19.82
CA ILE A 331 8.38 46.61 19.52
C ILE A 331 8.17 45.56 20.62
N PRO A 332 7.13 45.66 21.46
CA PRO A 332 6.84 44.61 22.43
C PRO A 332 6.38 43.34 21.70
N GLN A 333 6.98 42.19 22.01
CA GLN A 333 6.57 40.83 21.64
C GLN A 333 5.20 40.41 22.23
N ARG A 334 4.23 41.33 22.30
CA ARG A 334 2.88 41.08 22.82
C ARG A 334 1.76 41.42 21.84
N LEU A 335 2.03 41.36 20.54
CA LEU A 335 0.99 41.32 19.49
C LEU A 335 0.88 39.98 18.76
N SER A 336 1.67 38.96 19.10
CA SER A 336 1.64 37.64 18.44
C SER A 336 0.57 36.67 18.98
N HIS A 337 -0.21 37.06 19.99
CA HIS A 337 -1.20 36.17 20.60
C HIS A 337 -2.67 36.63 20.50
N TYR A 338 -2.95 37.84 20.00
CA TYR A 338 -4.32 38.35 19.86
C TYR A 338 -4.79 38.58 18.41
N THR A 339 -4.02 38.16 17.40
CA THR A 339 -4.49 38.05 16.00
C THR A 339 -4.97 36.63 15.65
N THR A 340 -5.07 35.77 16.65
CA THR A 340 -5.69 34.46 16.53
C THR A 340 -7.18 34.57 16.83
N HIS A 341 -7.99 33.78 16.11
CA HIS A 341 -9.45 33.64 16.21
C HIS A 341 -10.26 34.53 15.25
N GLY A 342 -10.34 34.09 13.99
CA GLY A 342 -11.30 34.61 13.04
C GLY A 342 -11.09 34.18 11.59
N PRO A 343 -11.97 34.65 10.69
CA PRO A 343 -12.02 34.27 9.27
C PRO A 343 -10.73 34.53 8.48
N VAL A 344 -9.79 35.35 8.96
CA VAL A 344 -8.50 35.58 8.29
C VAL A 344 -7.65 34.32 8.22
N ARG A 345 -7.60 33.48 9.27
CA ARG A 345 -6.93 32.17 9.20
C ARG A 345 -7.69 31.19 8.32
N ALA A 346 -9.02 31.29 8.26
CA ALA A 346 -9.83 30.49 7.36
C ALA A 346 -9.59 30.86 5.89
N ILE A 347 -9.52 32.16 5.56
CA ILE A 347 -9.17 32.69 4.24
C ILE A 347 -7.72 32.35 3.89
N ALA A 348 -6.77 32.60 4.79
CA ALA A 348 -5.37 32.23 4.59
C ALA A 348 -5.20 30.71 4.44
N SER A 349 -6.01 29.89 5.14
CA SER A 349 -6.08 28.44 4.94
C SER A 349 -6.74 28.07 3.61
N MET A 350 -7.77 28.78 3.16
CA MET A 350 -8.43 28.50 1.88
C MET A 350 -7.50 28.84 0.71
N LEU A 351 -6.77 29.95 0.80
CA LEU A 351 -5.76 30.38 -0.16
C LEU A 351 -4.51 29.49 -0.12
N SER A 352 -4.07 29.04 1.07
CA SER A 352 -2.92 28.14 1.16
C SER A 352 -3.25 26.71 0.77
N TRP A 353 -4.48 26.21 0.99
CA TRP A 353 -4.88 24.83 0.65
C TRP A 353 -5.58 24.70 -0.72
N GLY A 354 -5.54 25.74 -1.55
CA GLY A 354 -6.06 25.70 -2.91
C GLY A 354 -7.59 25.60 -3.05
N GLY A 355 -8.39 25.72 -1.98
CA GLY A 355 -9.85 25.65 -2.06
C GLY A 355 -10.53 25.14 -0.79
N ALA A 356 -11.85 25.30 -0.72
CA ALA A 356 -12.68 24.85 0.41
C ALA A 356 -13.27 23.46 0.16
N LYS A 357 -13.39 22.62 1.19
CA LYS A 357 -14.22 21.42 1.09
C LYS A 357 -15.69 21.86 1.10
N ILE A 358 -16.53 21.24 0.25
CA ILE A 358 -17.98 21.36 0.40
C ILE A 358 -18.40 20.36 1.47
N ALA A 359 -19.08 20.83 2.50
CA ALA A 359 -19.74 19.94 3.44
C ALA A 359 -20.94 19.29 2.73
N PRO A 360 -21.16 17.97 2.88
CA PRO A 360 -22.21 17.28 2.14
C PRO A 360 -23.63 17.85 2.34
N ASN A 361 -23.90 18.46 3.49
CA ASN A 361 -25.15 19.16 3.81
C ASN A 361 -25.34 20.49 3.06
N GLU A 362 -24.31 21.00 2.38
CA GLU A 362 -24.41 22.14 1.48
C GLU A 362 -24.86 21.74 0.06
N ILE A 363 -24.89 20.44 -0.26
CA ILE A 363 -25.28 19.91 -1.58
C ILE A 363 -26.79 19.65 -1.61
N ASP A 364 -27.47 20.21 -2.61
CA ASP A 364 -28.86 19.88 -2.94
C ASP A 364 -28.86 18.58 -3.75
N TRP A 365 -28.91 17.45 -3.05
CA TRP A 365 -28.87 16.11 -3.66
C TRP A 365 -30.08 15.83 -4.55
N ALA A 366 -31.23 16.47 -4.32
CA ALA A 366 -32.40 16.30 -5.19
C ALA A 366 -32.19 16.88 -6.60
N LYS A 367 -31.27 17.84 -6.74
CA LYS A 367 -30.95 18.49 -8.03
C LYS A 367 -29.54 18.17 -8.53
N THR A 368 -28.77 17.39 -7.79
CA THR A 368 -27.39 17.00 -8.14
C THR A 368 -27.42 15.67 -8.89
N LYS A 369 -26.88 15.66 -10.12
CA LYS A 369 -26.87 14.48 -11.00
C LYS A 369 -25.71 13.52 -10.74
N VAL A 370 -24.59 14.04 -10.25
CA VAL A 370 -23.36 13.26 -10.00
C VAL A 370 -22.56 13.89 -8.87
N GLY A 371 -22.00 13.05 -8.00
CA GLY A 371 -21.11 13.45 -6.92
C GLY A 371 -19.68 12.96 -7.15
N SER A 372 -18.70 13.74 -6.73
CA SER A 372 -17.33 13.24 -6.54
C SER A 372 -17.30 12.33 -5.32
N MET A 373 -16.71 11.15 -5.44
CA MET A 373 -16.55 10.28 -4.28
C MET A 373 -15.68 10.97 -3.22
N PRO A 374 -16.08 10.95 -1.93
CA PRO A 374 -15.34 11.60 -0.87
C PRO A 374 -14.03 10.86 -0.64
N SER A 375 -12.97 11.26 -1.33
CA SER A 375 -11.62 10.83 -1.01
C SER A 375 -10.63 11.70 -1.77
N SER A 376 -9.57 12.13 -1.09
CA SER A 376 -8.42 12.75 -1.75
C SER A 376 -7.83 11.70 -2.69
N HIS A 377 -7.65 12.04 -3.98
CA HIS A 377 -6.98 11.20 -4.99
C HIS A 377 -7.75 9.97 -5.52
N SER A 378 -8.95 9.62 -5.02
CA SER A 378 -9.70 8.48 -5.62
C SER A 378 -10.23 8.74 -7.02
N ASN A 379 -10.19 10.00 -7.49
CA ASN A 379 -10.48 10.38 -8.88
C ASN A 379 -11.73 9.68 -9.44
N SER A 380 -12.85 9.71 -8.74
CA SER A 380 -14.02 8.90 -9.10
C SER A 380 -15.33 9.66 -8.92
N LEU A 381 -16.28 9.37 -9.80
CA LEU A 381 -17.60 9.99 -9.85
C LEU A 381 -18.69 8.93 -9.73
N ARG A 382 -19.75 9.27 -8.99
CA ARG A 382 -20.93 8.43 -8.83
C ARG A 382 -22.19 9.19 -9.22
N VAL A 383 -22.96 8.59 -10.14
CA VAL A 383 -24.23 9.12 -10.62
C VAL A 383 -25.28 8.96 -9.53
N ASN A 384 -26.01 10.04 -9.29
CA ASN A 384 -27.17 10.07 -8.42
C ASN A 384 -28.36 9.41 -9.12
N LEU A 385 -28.32 8.10 -9.26
CA LEU A 385 -29.25 7.30 -10.05
C LEU A 385 -30.51 6.96 -9.23
N LYS A 386 -31.69 7.19 -9.82
CA LYS A 386 -32.97 6.78 -9.21
C LYS A 386 -33.06 5.28 -9.06
N GLY A 387 -33.58 4.85 -7.90
CA GLY A 387 -33.68 3.44 -7.53
C GLY A 387 -32.39 2.83 -6.96
N ARG A 388 -31.25 3.53 -7.06
CA ARG A 388 -29.98 3.11 -6.45
C ARG A 388 -29.53 4.02 -5.31
N GLU A 389 -29.63 5.33 -5.50
CA GLU A 389 -29.31 6.32 -4.47
C GLU A 389 -30.58 6.81 -3.76
N THR A 390 -30.46 7.29 -2.53
CA THR A 390 -31.59 7.65 -1.64
C THR A 390 -32.57 8.64 -2.27
N VAL A 391 -32.08 9.62 -3.05
CA VAL A 391 -32.93 10.65 -3.68
C VAL A 391 -33.01 10.48 -5.20
N GLY A 392 -31.88 10.24 -5.88
CA GLY A 392 -31.83 9.98 -7.32
C GLY A 392 -32.29 11.16 -8.20
N ALA A 393 -31.37 11.78 -8.93
CA ALA A 393 -31.68 12.86 -9.87
C ALA A 393 -31.60 12.45 -11.36
N VAL A 394 -31.10 11.24 -11.66
CA VAL A 394 -30.98 10.69 -13.02
C VAL A 394 -31.89 9.46 -13.15
N GLU A 395 -32.71 9.41 -14.20
CA GLU A 395 -33.55 8.23 -14.51
C GLU A 395 -32.70 7.08 -15.06
N SER A 396 -33.09 5.83 -14.79
CA SER A 396 -32.35 4.65 -15.29
C SER A 396 -32.23 4.62 -16.81
N LYS A 397 -33.26 5.05 -17.54
CA LYS A 397 -33.25 5.15 -19.01
C LYS A 397 -32.26 6.18 -19.55
N ASP A 398 -31.88 7.18 -18.75
CA ASP A 398 -30.99 8.27 -19.14
C ASP A 398 -29.55 8.02 -18.70
N TYR A 399 -29.29 6.98 -17.91
CA TYR A 399 -28.00 6.70 -17.28
C TYR A 399 -26.85 6.57 -18.30
N ASP A 400 -26.99 5.69 -19.30
CA ASP A 400 -25.92 5.46 -20.27
C ASP A 400 -25.62 6.69 -21.13
N ALA A 401 -26.66 7.43 -21.52
CA ALA A 401 -26.50 8.69 -22.24
C ALA A 401 -25.82 9.76 -21.38
N PHE A 402 -26.16 9.83 -20.09
CA PHE A 402 -25.55 10.74 -19.14
C PHE A 402 -24.06 10.43 -18.91
N ILE A 403 -23.71 9.16 -18.74
CA ILE A 403 -22.32 8.69 -18.59
C ILE A 403 -21.49 9.06 -19.82
N ARG A 404 -21.98 8.75 -21.04
CA ARG A 404 -21.25 9.10 -22.28
C ARG A 404 -21.00 10.59 -22.40
N MET A 405 -22.05 11.41 -22.22
CA MET A 405 -21.93 12.87 -22.25
C MET A 405 -20.93 13.39 -21.21
N LEU A 406 -20.98 12.87 -19.98
CA LEU A 406 -20.08 13.30 -18.90
C LEU A 406 -18.63 12.95 -19.21
N SER A 407 -18.37 11.74 -19.72
CA SER A 407 -17.04 11.30 -20.16
C SER A 407 -16.48 12.16 -21.29
N GLU A 408 -17.27 12.43 -22.34
CA GLU A 408 -16.87 13.29 -23.46
C GLU A 408 -16.53 14.71 -22.98
N LYS A 409 -17.37 15.28 -22.11
CA LYS A 409 -17.14 16.61 -21.54
C LYS A 409 -15.89 16.68 -20.69
N LEU A 410 -15.58 15.63 -19.92
CA LEU A 410 -14.36 15.57 -19.11
C LEU A 410 -13.11 15.43 -20.00
N LEU A 411 -13.12 14.49 -20.96
CA LEU A 411 -12.00 14.26 -21.88
C LEU A 411 -11.67 15.49 -22.76
N ALA A 412 -12.67 16.33 -23.05
CA ALA A 412 -12.49 17.57 -23.81
C ALA A 412 -11.83 18.71 -23.01
N ILE A 413 -11.58 18.56 -21.71
CA ILE A 413 -11.03 19.63 -20.88
C ILE A 413 -9.54 19.80 -21.16
N ILE A 414 -9.20 20.97 -21.70
CA ILE A 414 -7.84 21.45 -21.91
C ILE A 414 -7.53 22.49 -20.85
N ASP A 415 -6.37 22.35 -20.21
CA ASP A 415 -5.87 23.35 -19.31
C ASP A 415 -5.43 24.60 -20.09
N PRO A 416 -6.02 25.78 -19.84
CA PRO A 416 -5.73 26.98 -20.63
C PRO A 416 -4.31 27.52 -20.42
N THR A 417 -3.62 27.13 -19.34
CA THR A 417 -2.25 27.56 -19.03
C THR A 417 -1.22 26.71 -19.76
N THR A 418 -1.38 25.39 -19.75
CA THR A 418 -0.39 24.44 -20.32
C THR A 418 -0.75 23.99 -21.73
N GLN A 419 -1.99 24.20 -22.16
CA GLN A 419 -2.57 23.66 -23.42
C GLN A 419 -2.60 22.12 -23.47
N GLU A 420 -2.45 21.45 -22.33
CA GLU A 420 -2.53 19.99 -22.22
C GLU A 420 -3.93 19.54 -21.82
N ARG A 421 -4.29 18.31 -22.18
CA ARG A 421 -5.50 17.66 -21.62
C ARG A 421 -5.29 17.37 -20.13
N ILE A 422 -6.30 17.64 -19.32
CA ILE A 422 -6.25 17.37 -17.87
C ILE A 422 -6.43 15.88 -17.56
N PHE A 423 -7.26 15.19 -18.34
CA PHE A 423 -7.58 13.79 -18.16
C PHE A 423 -7.05 12.97 -19.34
N ASP A 424 -6.26 11.95 -19.01
CA ASP A 424 -5.77 10.95 -19.96
C ASP A 424 -6.89 10.00 -20.34
N ARG A 425 -7.59 9.45 -19.33
CA ARG A 425 -8.70 8.50 -19.53
C ARG A 425 -9.85 8.74 -18.56
N ILE A 426 -11.06 8.47 -19.04
CA ILE A 426 -12.29 8.38 -18.24
C ILE A 426 -12.87 7.00 -18.50
N LEU A 427 -12.92 6.17 -17.46
CA LEU A 427 -13.22 4.75 -17.55
C LEU A 427 -14.54 4.46 -16.84
N ARG A 428 -15.41 3.67 -17.46
CA ARG A 428 -16.63 3.17 -16.81
C ARG A 428 -16.28 1.96 -15.96
N ARG A 429 -16.89 1.82 -14.79
CA ARG A 429 -16.65 0.67 -13.90
C ARG A 429 -16.83 -0.69 -14.57
N ASP A 430 -17.84 -0.80 -15.45
CA ASP A 430 -18.21 -2.04 -16.12
C ASP A 430 -17.16 -2.48 -17.16
N ASP A 431 -16.30 -1.54 -17.59
CA ASP A 431 -15.24 -1.81 -18.58
C ASP A 431 -13.95 -2.33 -17.91
N ILE A 432 -13.75 -2.03 -16.62
CA ILE A 432 -12.47 -2.27 -15.93
C ILE A 432 -12.55 -3.19 -14.72
N TYR A 433 -13.75 -3.44 -14.20
CA TYR A 433 -13.98 -4.32 -13.06
C TYR A 433 -14.86 -5.49 -13.45
N SER A 434 -14.64 -6.60 -12.77
CA SER A 434 -15.47 -7.80 -12.84
C SER A 434 -15.68 -8.35 -11.43
N GLY A 435 -16.79 -9.07 -11.22
CA GLY A 435 -17.09 -9.72 -9.95
C GLY A 435 -18.32 -9.17 -9.24
N PRO A 436 -18.64 -9.73 -8.06
CA PRO A 436 -19.94 -9.53 -7.41
C PRO A 436 -20.16 -8.11 -6.85
N PHE A 437 -19.11 -7.29 -6.71
CA PHE A 437 -19.21 -5.96 -6.07
C PHE A 437 -19.10 -4.80 -7.06
N VAL A 438 -19.14 -5.06 -8.38
CA VAL A 438 -19.03 -4.00 -9.42
C VAL A 438 -20.09 -2.91 -9.24
N GLU A 439 -21.31 -3.26 -8.82
CA GLU A 439 -22.40 -2.31 -8.59
C GLU A 439 -22.12 -1.30 -7.46
N GLU A 440 -21.26 -1.65 -6.49
CA GLU A 440 -20.85 -0.76 -5.41
C GLU A 440 -19.79 0.25 -5.86
N ALA A 441 -19.07 -0.05 -6.94
CA ALA A 441 -18.03 0.82 -7.48
C ALA A 441 -18.58 2.18 -7.96
N PRO A 442 -17.76 3.25 -7.94
CA PRO A 442 -18.10 4.50 -8.60
C PRO A 442 -18.35 4.29 -10.10
N ASP A 443 -19.30 4.99 -10.72
CA ASP A 443 -19.66 4.76 -12.12
C ASP A 443 -18.56 5.15 -13.11
N LEU A 444 -17.82 6.21 -12.80
CA LEU A 444 -16.67 6.67 -13.61
C LEU A 444 -15.41 6.78 -12.75
N LEU A 445 -14.32 6.23 -13.27
CA LEU A 445 -12.98 6.31 -12.73
C LEU A 445 -12.13 7.20 -13.65
N ILE A 446 -11.40 8.13 -13.06
CA ILE A 446 -10.69 9.19 -13.77
C ILE A 446 -9.19 8.95 -13.64
N VAL A 447 -8.51 8.90 -14.78
CA VAL A 447 -7.05 8.87 -14.86
C VAL A 447 -6.59 10.26 -15.33
N PRO A 448 -6.04 11.09 -14.44
CA PRO A 448 -5.48 12.38 -14.82
C PRO A 448 -4.21 12.18 -15.67
N THR A 449 -3.92 13.15 -16.53
CA THR A 449 -2.60 13.27 -17.17
C THR A 449 -1.53 13.38 -16.10
N ARG A 450 -0.39 12.69 -16.26
CA ARG A 450 0.71 12.69 -15.28
C ARG A 450 1.08 14.12 -14.85
N GLY A 451 1.12 14.34 -13.53
CA GLY A 451 1.39 15.65 -12.93
C GLY A 451 0.17 16.54 -12.70
N TYR A 452 -1.03 16.11 -13.13
CA TYR A 452 -2.29 16.70 -12.68
C TYR A 452 -2.80 15.95 -11.43
N SER A 453 -3.21 16.73 -10.43
CA SER A 453 -3.96 16.22 -9.28
C SER A 453 -5.43 16.63 -9.40
N VAL A 454 -6.34 15.76 -8.98
CA VAL A 454 -7.79 16.05 -8.95
C VAL A 454 -8.24 16.22 -7.50
N SER A 455 -8.87 17.35 -7.22
CA SER A 455 -9.39 17.69 -5.91
C SER A 455 -10.90 17.80 -5.93
N SER A 456 -11.56 17.24 -4.92
CA SER A 456 -12.98 17.48 -4.63
C SER A 456 -13.21 18.82 -3.91
N ARG A 457 -12.15 19.58 -3.61
CA ARG A 457 -12.30 20.95 -3.10
C ARG A 457 -12.91 21.86 -4.17
N VAL A 458 -13.51 22.94 -3.70
CA VAL A 458 -14.08 24.00 -4.51
C VAL A 458 -13.25 25.26 -4.38
N LEU A 459 -12.80 25.72 -5.53
CA LEU A 459 -12.21 27.02 -5.76
C LEU A 459 -13.00 27.68 -6.89
N VAL A 460 -13.68 28.79 -6.63
CA VAL A 460 -14.45 29.52 -7.65
C VAL A 460 -13.84 30.92 -7.77
N PRO A 461 -13.64 31.46 -8.99
CA PRO A 461 -14.02 30.91 -10.30
C PRO A 461 -12.99 29.97 -10.95
N LYS A 462 -11.87 29.64 -10.27
CA LYS A 462 -10.77 28.88 -10.88
C LYS A 462 -10.99 27.37 -10.86
N LEU A 463 -11.03 26.76 -12.04
CA LEU A 463 -11.10 25.30 -12.19
C LEU A 463 -9.75 24.61 -12.06
N THR A 464 -8.68 25.36 -12.30
CA THR A 464 -7.29 24.88 -12.21
C THR A 464 -6.45 25.80 -11.32
N GLY A 465 -5.43 25.22 -10.68
CA GLY A 465 -4.46 25.93 -9.88
C GLY A 465 -3.05 25.36 -10.03
N PRO A 466 -2.00 26.10 -9.64
CA PRO A 466 -0.65 25.54 -9.55
C PRO A 466 -0.61 24.46 -8.46
N GLY A 467 0.14 23.39 -8.69
CA GLY A 467 0.65 22.55 -7.60
C GLY A 467 1.70 23.31 -6.79
N ARG A 468 1.97 22.92 -5.54
CA ARG A 468 3.16 23.44 -4.85
C ARG A 468 4.42 22.73 -5.35
N ALA A 469 5.55 23.44 -5.30
CA ALA A 469 6.80 23.00 -5.91
C ALA A 469 7.35 21.67 -5.39
N SER A 470 7.02 21.28 -4.16
CA SER A 470 7.45 20.04 -3.50
C SER A 470 6.31 19.07 -3.21
N GLU A 471 5.11 19.30 -3.72
CA GLU A 471 4.01 18.36 -3.56
C GLU A 471 4.05 17.28 -4.65
N GLY A 472 4.02 16.01 -4.22
CA GLY A 472 3.83 14.85 -5.08
C GLY A 472 2.38 14.35 -5.08
N ASN A 473 2.00 13.66 -6.15
CA ASN A 473 0.75 12.92 -6.27
C ASN A 473 1.06 11.49 -6.70
N HIS A 474 0.09 10.60 -6.51
CA HIS A 474 0.23 9.22 -6.96
C HIS A 474 0.42 9.16 -8.48
N ASP A 475 1.09 8.11 -8.91
CA ASP A 475 1.34 7.78 -10.31
C ASP A 475 0.96 6.33 -10.58
N THR A 476 0.59 6.01 -11.83
CA THR A 476 0.07 4.68 -12.19
C THR A 476 1.10 3.56 -12.04
N HIS A 477 2.39 3.88 -12.03
CA HIS A 477 3.47 2.90 -12.05
C HIS A 477 4.34 2.96 -10.79
N GLY A 478 4.21 1.93 -9.97
CA GLY A 478 5.12 1.63 -8.88
C GLY A 478 6.36 0.86 -9.35
N ILE A 479 7.04 0.24 -8.39
CA ILE A 479 8.26 -0.54 -8.60
C ILE A 479 7.97 -2.05 -8.47
N LEU A 480 8.72 -2.85 -9.23
CA LEU A 480 8.86 -4.29 -9.01
C LEU A 480 10.34 -4.67 -9.14
N LEU A 481 10.88 -5.30 -8.11
CA LEU A 481 12.20 -5.93 -8.13
C LEU A 481 12.08 -7.35 -7.56
N ILE A 482 12.44 -8.35 -8.35
CA ILE A 482 12.47 -9.76 -7.92
C ILE A 482 13.92 -10.25 -7.92
N SER A 483 14.36 -10.93 -6.88
CA SER A 483 15.71 -11.48 -6.77
C SER A 483 15.71 -12.74 -5.88
N GLY A 484 16.86 -13.40 -5.76
CA GLY A 484 17.01 -14.62 -4.96
C GLY A 484 16.46 -15.87 -5.65
N ARG A 485 16.14 -16.90 -4.87
CA ARG A 485 15.74 -18.23 -5.39
C ARG A 485 14.55 -18.12 -6.35
N GLY A 486 14.60 -18.89 -7.44
CA GLY A 486 13.53 -18.93 -8.43
C GLY A 486 13.59 -17.80 -9.45
N THR A 487 14.45 -16.79 -9.28
CA THR A 487 14.68 -15.77 -10.31
C THR A 487 15.37 -16.39 -11.52
N LEU A 488 14.84 -16.15 -12.72
CA LEU A 488 15.42 -16.67 -13.96
C LEU A 488 16.73 -15.94 -14.32
N GLN A 489 17.72 -16.70 -14.80
CA GLN A 489 19.04 -16.18 -15.21
C GLN A 489 19.03 -15.53 -16.60
N SER A 490 18.04 -15.86 -17.45
CA SER A 490 17.84 -15.25 -18.77
C SER A 490 16.34 -14.96 -18.98
N PRO A 491 15.78 -14.02 -18.22
CA PRO A 491 14.36 -13.73 -18.24
C PRO A 491 13.96 -12.93 -19.48
N GLU A 492 12.72 -13.14 -19.95
CA GLU A 492 12.07 -12.19 -20.85
C GLU A 492 11.36 -11.15 -19.97
N VAL A 493 12.11 -10.11 -19.59
CA VAL A 493 11.60 -9.08 -18.66
C VAL A 493 10.53 -8.24 -19.36
N PRO A 494 9.30 -8.18 -18.84
CA PRO A 494 8.27 -7.33 -19.41
C PRO A 494 8.57 -5.85 -19.11
N ASP A 495 8.13 -4.95 -20.01
CA ASP A 495 8.21 -3.49 -19.82
C ASP A 495 7.46 -3.01 -18.57
N GLU A 496 6.42 -3.74 -18.18
CA GLU A 496 5.67 -3.59 -16.94
C GLU A 496 4.96 -4.90 -16.55
N ALA A 497 4.84 -5.13 -15.24
CA ALA A 497 3.97 -6.15 -14.65
C ALA A 497 2.69 -5.50 -14.10
N ASN A 498 1.64 -6.28 -13.84
CA ASN A 498 0.43 -5.80 -13.18
C ASN A 498 0.47 -6.12 -11.67
N ILE A 499 -0.01 -5.22 -10.83
CA ILE A 499 -0.10 -5.44 -9.39
C ILE A 499 -0.89 -6.70 -9.01
N LEU A 500 -1.85 -7.11 -9.85
CA LEU A 500 -2.61 -8.36 -9.67
C LEU A 500 -1.73 -9.61 -9.80
N ASP A 501 -0.62 -9.53 -10.51
CA ASP A 501 0.27 -10.66 -10.82
C ASP A 501 1.13 -11.07 -9.62
N ILE A 502 1.22 -10.22 -8.58
CA ILE A 502 2.09 -10.44 -7.43
C ILE A 502 1.63 -11.63 -6.58
N ALA A 503 0.35 -11.69 -6.21
CA ALA A 503 -0.19 -12.81 -5.45
C ALA A 503 0.01 -14.18 -6.14
N PRO A 504 -0.44 -14.41 -7.40
CA PRO A 504 -0.22 -15.69 -8.07
C PRO A 504 1.26 -16.02 -8.23
N THR A 505 2.13 -15.02 -8.46
CA THR A 505 3.59 -15.22 -8.50
C THR A 505 4.15 -15.70 -7.15
N ILE A 506 3.67 -15.17 -6.02
CA ILE A 506 4.06 -15.64 -4.68
C ILE A 506 3.63 -17.09 -4.46
N PHE A 507 2.40 -17.45 -4.83
CA PHE A 507 1.93 -18.84 -4.72
C PHE A 507 2.78 -19.79 -5.56
N HIS A 508 3.12 -19.38 -6.79
CA HIS A 508 3.98 -20.13 -7.68
C HIS A 508 5.36 -20.36 -7.08
N LEU A 509 6.03 -19.31 -6.57
CA LEU A 509 7.33 -19.40 -5.90
C LEU A 509 7.30 -20.34 -4.67
N LEU A 510 6.20 -20.34 -3.91
CA LEU A 510 6.00 -21.21 -2.75
C LEU A 510 5.57 -22.64 -3.12
N GLY A 511 5.35 -22.94 -4.41
CA GLY A 511 4.84 -24.23 -4.88
C GLY A 511 3.44 -24.55 -4.35
N CYS A 512 2.64 -23.52 -4.09
CA CYS A 512 1.28 -23.63 -3.61
C CYS A 512 0.28 -23.57 -4.78
N PRO A 513 -0.86 -24.29 -4.70
CA PRO A 513 -1.89 -24.21 -5.72
C PRO A 513 -2.47 -22.79 -5.78
N LEU A 514 -2.68 -22.27 -6.99
CA LEU A 514 -3.30 -20.96 -7.21
C LEU A 514 -4.78 -20.97 -6.79
N ASP A 515 -5.26 -19.86 -6.25
CA ASP A 515 -6.69 -19.61 -6.10
C ASP A 515 -7.27 -19.31 -7.50
N PRO A 516 -8.19 -20.14 -8.04
CA PRO A 516 -8.75 -19.94 -9.39
C PRO A 516 -9.53 -18.63 -9.53
N GLU A 517 -9.90 -17.98 -8.42
CA GLU A 517 -10.57 -16.69 -8.42
C GLU A 517 -9.63 -15.50 -8.65
N MET A 518 -8.31 -15.70 -8.63
CA MET A 518 -7.33 -14.66 -8.95
C MET A 518 -7.47 -14.20 -10.41
N ASP A 519 -7.37 -12.90 -10.64
CA ASP A 519 -7.36 -12.27 -11.96
C ASP A 519 -5.94 -12.09 -12.51
N GLY A 520 -4.95 -11.97 -11.63
CA GLY A 520 -3.55 -11.86 -12.02
C GLY A 520 -2.98 -13.15 -12.59
N VAL A 521 -1.87 -13.02 -13.31
CA VAL A 521 -1.14 -14.16 -13.88
C VAL A 521 0.19 -14.36 -13.17
N VAL A 522 0.71 -15.59 -13.23
CA VAL A 522 2.07 -15.85 -12.75
C VAL A 522 3.06 -15.17 -13.69
N LEU A 523 4.05 -14.47 -13.12
CA LEU A 523 5.16 -13.88 -13.88
C LEU A 523 6.21 -14.95 -14.25
N ASP A 524 5.77 -16.01 -14.93
CA ASP A 524 6.56 -17.22 -15.24
C ASP A 524 7.75 -16.98 -16.19
N ARG A 525 7.75 -15.85 -16.90
CA ARG A 525 8.88 -15.38 -17.73
C ARG A 525 10.03 -14.79 -16.94
N ILE A 526 9.82 -14.50 -15.66
CA ILE A 526 10.84 -13.93 -14.76
C ILE A 526 11.07 -14.80 -13.52
N VAL A 527 10.13 -15.68 -13.16
CA VAL A 527 10.28 -16.65 -12.08
C VAL A 527 10.08 -18.11 -12.53
N ALA A 528 10.96 -18.99 -12.08
CA ALA A 528 10.82 -20.44 -12.24
C ALA A 528 9.88 -21.02 -11.18
N ALA A 529 9.26 -22.16 -11.52
CA ALA A 529 8.64 -23.01 -10.53
C ALA A 529 9.70 -23.50 -9.51
N PRO A 530 9.32 -23.74 -8.25
CA PRO A 530 10.26 -24.23 -7.24
C PRO A 530 10.81 -25.59 -7.66
N SER A 531 12.12 -25.65 -7.88
CA SER A 531 12.83 -26.91 -7.94
C SER A 531 12.86 -27.51 -6.53
N LEU A 532 12.30 -28.71 -6.33
CA LEU A 532 12.35 -29.43 -5.05
C LEU A 532 13.72 -30.09 -4.79
N THR A 533 14.64 -30.05 -5.76
CA THR A 533 15.95 -30.70 -5.69
C THR A 533 17.05 -29.70 -5.35
N THR A 534 17.36 -29.55 -4.06
CA THR A 534 18.67 -29.03 -3.63
C THR A 534 19.41 -30.15 -2.91
N LYS A 535 20.41 -30.74 -3.59
CA LYS A 535 21.40 -31.63 -2.97
C LYS A 535 22.29 -30.82 -2.05
N GLN A 536 21.88 -30.62 -0.80
CA GLN A 536 22.84 -30.22 0.23
C GLN A 536 23.65 -31.46 0.60
N LYS A 537 24.96 -31.41 0.36
CA LYS A 537 25.90 -32.44 0.82
C LYS A 537 25.93 -32.36 2.34
N VAL A 538 25.17 -33.21 3.02
CA VAL A 538 25.21 -33.29 4.48
C VAL A 538 26.56 -33.87 4.86
N ASP A 539 27.30 -33.16 5.71
CA ASP A 539 28.54 -33.64 6.31
C ASP A 539 28.21 -34.86 7.19
N ASP A 540 28.93 -35.97 7.04
CA ASP A 540 28.65 -37.30 7.64
C ASP A 540 28.76 -37.32 9.18
N THR A 541 28.89 -36.15 9.83
CA THR A 541 29.10 -35.98 11.26
C THR A 541 27.89 -35.43 12.02
N TYR A 542 26.78 -35.11 11.35
CA TYR A 542 25.59 -34.55 12.01
C TYR A 542 24.75 -35.63 12.72
N VAL A 543 24.86 -35.67 14.05
CA VAL A 543 24.03 -36.52 14.92
C VAL A 543 22.77 -35.74 15.32
N ARG A 544 21.61 -36.14 14.76
CA ARG A 544 20.30 -35.55 15.07
C ARG A 544 19.90 -35.73 16.54
N THR A 545 19.26 -34.70 17.08
CA THR A 545 18.55 -34.75 18.37
C THR A 545 17.31 -35.67 18.27
N GLU A 546 16.85 -36.25 19.38
CA GLU A 546 15.66 -37.12 19.37
C GLU A 546 14.39 -36.40 18.90
N SER A 547 14.27 -35.09 19.20
CA SER A 547 13.15 -34.26 18.73
C SER A 547 13.11 -34.12 17.19
N GLU A 548 14.27 -34.03 16.54
CA GLU A 548 14.35 -33.96 15.08
C GLU A 548 14.02 -35.31 14.43
N LYS A 549 14.38 -36.42 15.10
CA LYS A 549 13.99 -37.76 14.66
C LYS A 549 12.49 -37.98 14.76
N GLU A 550 11.86 -37.47 15.83
CA GLU A 550 10.43 -37.59 16.06
C GLU A 550 9.61 -36.76 15.06
N TYR A 551 10.00 -35.50 14.81
CA TYR A 551 9.39 -34.66 13.77
C TYR A 551 9.44 -35.30 12.37
N LEU A 552 10.58 -35.91 12.01
CA LEU A 552 10.73 -36.59 10.72
C LEU A 552 9.89 -37.86 10.62
N ARG A 553 9.71 -38.62 11.71
CA ARG A 553 8.82 -39.79 11.75
C ARG A 553 7.37 -39.40 11.50
N GLU A 554 6.88 -38.37 12.18
CA GLU A 554 5.52 -37.85 11.98
C GLU A 554 5.30 -37.39 10.54
N LYS A 555 6.28 -36.67 9.97
CA LYS A 555 6.18 -36.16 8.59
C LYS A 555 6.23 -37.26 7.54
N LEU A 556 7.06 -38.30 7.74
CA LEU A 556 7.11 -39.48 6.88
C LEU A 556 5.82 -40.30 6.95
N GLN A 557 5.22 -40.40 8.14
CA GLN A 557 3.95 -41.09 8.32
C GLN A 557 2.81 -40.37 7.56
N LEU A 558 2.71 -39.04 7.67
CA LEU A 558 1.73 -38.25 6.92
C LEU A 558 1.92 -38.34 5.39
N LEU A 559 3.15 -38.46 4.91
CA LEU A 559 3.43 -38.64 3.47
C LEU A 559 3.03 -40.03 2.97
N ARG A 560 3.24 -41.08 3.78
CA ARG A 560 2.81 -42.45 3.47
C ARG A 560 1.29 -42.57 3.45
N GLU A 561 0.61 -41.98 4.43
CA GLU A 561 -0.86 -41.95 4.49
C GLU A 561 -1.47 -41.22 3.27
N ARG A 562 -0.82 -40.18 2.75
CA ARG A 562 -1.23 -39.49 1.52
C ARG A 562 -0.97 -40.29 0.24
N GLN A 563 0.07 -41.12 0.20
CA GLN A 563 0.33 -42.01 -0.93
C GLN A 563 -0.64 -43.20 -0.96
N ASP A 564 -0.96 -43.77 0.21
CA ASP A 564 -1.94 -44.86 0.32
C ASP A 564 -3.36 -44.39 -0.04
N HIS A 565 -3.70 -43.13 0.21
CA HIS A 565 -4.98 -42.56 -0.22
C HIS A 565 -5.08 -42.35 -1.74
N LYS A 566 -3.97 -42.11 -2.45
CA LYS A 566 -3.94 -42.04 -3.92
C LYS A 566 -3.94 -43.42 -4.60
N GLY A 567 -3.48 -44.46 -3.91
CA GLY A 567 -3.51 -45.84 -4.40
C GLY A 567 -4.87 -46.54 -4.30
N ARG A 568 -5.83 -45.98 -3.56
CA ARG A 568 -7.19 -46.54 -3.38
C ARG A 568 -8.27 -45.85 -4.22
N SER A 569 -7.91 -44.89 -5.08
CA SER A 569 -8.84 -44.18 -5.97
C SER A 569 -8.47 -44.32 -7.45
N LEU A 570 -7.98 -45.49 -7.87
CA LEU A 570 -7.85 -45.89 -9.27
C LEU A 570 -8.62 -47.19 -9.51
#